data_AF-A0A0G1BCY3-F1
#
_entry.id   AF-A0A0G1BCY3-F1
#
_cell.length_a   1.000
_cell.length_b   1.000
_cell.length_c   1.000
_cell.angle_alpha   90.00
_cell.angle_beta   90.00
_cell.angle_gamma   90.00
#
_symmetry.space_group_name_H-M   'P 1'
#
loop_
_entity.id
_entity.type
_entity.pdbx_description
1 polymer ?
#
loop_
_entity_poly.entity_id
_entity_poly.type
_entity_poly.pdbx_seq_one_letter_code
_entity_poly.pdbx_strand_id
1 'polypeptide(L)'
;MFKNNKVILLVLLIIVAFAGYRFVFKKDAPMGDSSLTVDSSAEGGGQSAIGKDLIVTLSKLKSLALDDTFFNDPIFNNLNDFSVPIVPQEIGRDNPFSPISGSVNLESGSLSGDKKAQN
;
A
#
# COMPACT_ATOMS: atom_id res chain seq x y z
N MET A 1 -30.40 -23.10 60.61
CA MET A 1 -28.97 -22.73 60.50
C MET A 1 -28.40 -23.32 59.19
N PHE A 2 -28.80 -22.80 58.01
CA PHE A 2 -28.33 -23.29 56.69
C PHE A 2 -28.31 -22.18 55.61
N LYS A 3 -28.21 -20.91 56.02
CA LYS A 3 -28.23 -19.78 55.06
C LYS A 3 -26.85 -19.55 54.43
N ASN A 4 -25.79 -19.85 55.18
CA ASN A 4 -24.41 -19.55 54.80
C ASN A 4 -23.90 -20.51 53.70
N ASN A 5 -24.29 -21.79 53.72
CA ASN A 5 -23.82 -22.76 52.73
C ASN A 5 -24.40 -22.49 51.34
N LYS A 6 -25.66 -22.03 51.27
CA LYS A 6 -26.29 -21.59 50.01
C LYS A 6 -25.66 -20.29 49.50
N VAL A 7 -25.31 -19.38 50.41
CA VAL A 7 -24.58 -18.15 50.06
C VAL A 7 -23.17 -18.46 49.57
N ILE A 8 -22.43 -19.38 50.21
CA ILE A 8 -21.12 -19.86 49.76
C ILE A 8 -21.22 -20.47 48.35
N LEU A 9 -22.25 -21.29 48.08
CA LEU A 9 -22.45 -21.93 46.78
C LEU A 9 -22.78 -20.90 45.69
N LEU A 10 -23.58 -19.88 46.02
CA LEU A 10 -23.91 -18.78 45.11
C LEU A 10 -22.70 -17.90 44.80
N VAL A 11 -21.85 -17.61 45.78
CA VAL A 11 -20.60 -16.86 45.58
C VAL A 11 -19.62 -17.68 44.73
N LEU A 12 -19.49 -18.98 44.97
CA LEU A 12 -18.66 -19.87 44.15
C LEU A 12 -19.13 -19.90 42.69
N LEU A 13 -20.45 -19.97 42.46
CA LEU A 13 -21.05 -19.93 41.12
C LEU A 13 -20.71 -18.60 40.40
N ILE A 14 -20.80 -17.47 41.09
CA ILE A 14 -20.47 -16.15 40.53
C ILE A 14 -18.99 -16.06 40.17
N ILE A 15 -18.09 -16.59 41.01
CA ILE A 15 -16.65 -16.61 40.74
C ILE A 15 -16.34 -17.45 39.51
N VAL A 16 -16.94 -18.63 39.39
CA VAL A 16 -16.76 -19.52 38.22
C VAL A 16 -17.35 -18.89 36.96
N ALA A 17 -18.53 -18.27 37.05
CA ALA A 17 -19.14 -17.54 35.94
C ALA A 17 -18.29 -16.34 35.50
N PHE A 18 -17.72 -15.58 36.45
CA PHE A 18 -16.85 -14.46 36.16
C PHE A 18 -15.52 -14.90 35.55
N ALA A 19 -14.92 -15.99 36.06
CA ALA A 19 -13.71 -16.57 35.50
C ALA A 19 -13.94 -17.14 34.10
N GLY A 20 -15.05 -17.84 33.87
CA GLY A 20 -15.47 -18.33 32.56
C GLY A 20 -15.74 -17.20 31.58
N TYR A 21 -16.46 -16.16 32.00
CA TYR A 21 -16.68 -14.96 31.19
C TYR A 21 -15.35 -14.28 30.83
N ARG A 22 -14.45 -14.10 31.79
CA ARG A 22 -13.11 -13.54 31.54
C ARG A 22 -12.28 -14.43 30.62
N PHE A 23 -12.38 -15.75 30.72
CA PHE A 23 -11.62 -16.65 29.84
C PHE A 23 -12.13 -16.60 28.40
N VAL A 24 -13.45 -16.55 28.20
CA VAL A 24 -14.08 -16.51 26.87
C VAL A 24 -13.97 -15.11 26.23
N PHE A 25 -14.12 -14.04 27.01
CA PHE A 25 -14.06 -12.65 26.52
C PHE A 25 -12.66 -12.00 26.57
N LYS A 26 -11.65 -12.60 27.22
CA LYS A 26 -10.25 -12.14 27.14
C LYS A 26 -9.43 -12.88 26.09
N LYS A 27 -10.06 -13.61 25.17
CA LYS A 27 -9.37 -14.25 24.05
C LYS A 27 -9.17 -13.28 22.88
N ASP A 28 -8.73 -12.05 23.13
CA ASP A 28 -8.19 -11.07 22.17
C ASP A 28 -7.55 -9.89 22.93
N ALA A 29 -6.53 -10.17 23.75
CA ALA A 29 -5.62 -9.14 24.22
C ALA A 29 -4.19 -9.47 23.78
N PRO A 30 -3.79 -9.12 22.54
CA PRO A 30 -2.40 -8.81 22.30
C PRO A 30 -2.09 -7.51 23.04
N MET A 31 -1.18 -7.59 24.00
CA MET A 31 -0.43 -6.42 24.43
C MET A 31 0.38 -5.95 23.21
N GLY A 32 0.00 -4.82 22.61
CA GLY A 32 0.75 -4.25 21.50
C GLY A 32 -0.15 -3.60 20.45
N ASP A 33 0.18 -2.35 20.15
CA ASP A 33 -0.29 -1.49 19.08
C ASP A 33 -1.65 -0.80 19.20
N SER A 34 -1.55 0.53 19.24
CA SER A 34 -2.62 1.47 18.96
C SER A 34 -3.43 1.00 17.77
N SER A 35 -4.70 0.69 18.04
CA SER A 35 -5.75 0.56 17.03
C SER A 35 -5.76 1.82 16.17
N LEU A 36 -5.29 1.71 14.93
CA LEU A 36 -5.50 2.73 13.90
C LEU A 36 -7.01 2.81 13.66
N THR A 37 -7.67 3.81 14.24
CA THR A 37 -9.04 4.18 13.89
C THR A 37 -9.03 4.68 12.45
N VAL A 38 -9.40 3.79 11.52
CA VAL A 38 -9.79 4.19 10.17
C VAL A 38 -11.14 4.87 10.30
N ASP A 39 -11.13 6.20 10.20
CA ASP A 39 -12.33 7.00 10.05
C ASP A 39 -13.01 6.57 8.75
N SER A 40 -13.98 5.67 8.87
CA SER A 40 -14.75 5.17 7.74
C SER A 40 -15.76 6.23 7.35
N SER A 41 -15.25 7.31 6.76
CA SER A 41 -16.05 8.16 5.87
C SER A 41 -16.41 7.30 4.68
N ALA A 42 -17.63 6.76 4.74
CA ALA A 42 -18.22 5.93 3.73
C ALA A 42 -18.31 6.67 2.40
N GLU A 43 -17.53 6.25 1.40
CA GLU A 43 -17.96 6.24 0.00
C GLU A 43 -17.27 5.09 -0.76
N GLY A 44 -18.09 4.17 -1.28
CA GLY A 44 -17.67 3.13 -2.23
C GLY A 44 -17.50 1.75 -1.62
N GLY A 45 -18.54 0.91 -1.77
CA GLY A 45 -18.58 -0.52 -1.41
C GLY A 45 -17.55 -1.43 -2.09
N GLY A 46 -16.47 -0.88 -2.67
CA GLY A 46 -15.30 -1.59 -3.20
C GLY A 46 -14.05 -1.52 -2.31
N GLN A 47 -13.97 -0.60 -1.34
CA GLN A 47 -12.77 -0.43 -0.49
C GLN A 47 -12.56 -1.57 0.52
N SER A 48 -13.63 -2.22 0.98
CA SER A 48 -13.51 -3.36 1.91
C SER A 48 -12.85 -4.59 1.29
N ALA A 49 -13.00 -4.81 -0.01
CA ALA A 49 -12.38 -5.94 -0.71
C ALA A 49 -10.87 -5.72 -0.90
N ILE A 50 -10.47 -4.51 -1.30
CA ILE A 50 -9.07 -4.11 -1.49
C ILE A 50 -8.29 -4.15 -0.16
N GLY A 51 -8.90 -3.67 0.92
CA GLY A 51 -8.28 -3.73 2.25
C GLY A 51 -8.04 -5.17 2.72
N LYS A 52 -8.99 -6.08 2.46
CA LYS A 52 -8.84 -7.50 2.84
C LYS A 52 -7.75 -8.20 2.03
N ASP A 53 -7.69 -7.95 0.72
CA ASP A 53 -6.70 -8.57 -0.16
C ASP A 53 -5.27 -8.08 0.15
N LEU A 54 -5.12 -6.80 0.49
CA LEU A 54 -3.85 -6.25 0.99
C LEU A 54 -3.42 -6.92 2.31
N ILE A 55 -4.34 -7.09 3.26
CA ILE A 55 -4.04 -7.75 4.55
C ILE A 55 -3.66 -9.22 4.34
N VAL A 56 -4.34 -9.93 3.43
CA VAL A 56 -3.98 -11.32 3.06
C VAL A 56 -2.60 -11.38 2.42
N THR A 57 -2.27 -10.44 1.52
CA THR A 57 -0.96 -10.36 0.86
C THR A 57 0.14 -10.03 1.85
N LEU A 58 -0.08 -9.07 2.76
CA LEU A 58 0.87 -8.72 3.81
C LEU A 58 1.09 -9.88 4.79
N SER A 59 0.04 -10.64 5.12
CA SER A 59 0.16 -11.83 5.97
C SER A 59 1.02 -12.91 5.29
N LYS A 60 0.84 -13.11 3.97
CA LYS A 60 1.68 -14.02 3.17
C LYS A 60 3.13 -13.56 3.11
N LEU A 61 3.39 -12.27 2.88
CA LEU A 61 4.74 -11.70 2.85
C LEU A 61 5.43 -11.75 4.22
N LYS A 62 4.70 -11.53 5.32
CA LYS A 62 5.24 -11.65 6.68
C LYS A 62 5.69 -13.07 7.01
N SER A 63 5.02 -14.07 6.45
CA SER A 63 5.38 -15.49 6.63
C SER A 63 6.46 -15.96 5.65
N LEU A 64 6.92 -15.10 4.74
CA LEU A 64 7.96 -15.44 3.78
C LEU A 64 9.32 -15.43 4.50
N ALA A 65 9.76 -16.60 4.95
CA ALA A 65 11.15 -16.81 5.31
C ALA A 65 11.95 -16.98 4.02
N LEU A 66 12.79 -16.01 3.69
CA LEU A 66 13.76 -16.16 2.61
C LEU A 66 14.91 -17.04 3.12
N ASP A 67 15.23 -18.06 2.36
CA ASP A 67 16.34 -18.95 2.66
C ASP A 67 17.65 -18.32 2.17
N ASP A 68 18.37 -17.70 3.10
CA ASP A 68 19.64 -17.03 2.81
C ASP A 68 20.78 -18.03 2.51
N THR A 69 20.56 -19.34 2.69
CA THR A 69 21.60 -20.35 2.44
C THR A 69 22.01 -20.43 0.97
N PHE A 70 21.10 -20.11 0.05
CA PHE A 70 21.40 -20.03 -1.38
C PHE A 70 22.50 -18.99 -1.66
N PHE A 71 22.48 -17.84 -0.98
CA PHE A 71 23.48 -16.78 -1.16
C PHE A 71 24.82 -17.07 -0.48
N ASN A 72 24.91 -18.11 0.35
CA ASN A 72 26.15 -18.52 1.00
C ASN A 72 27.05 -19.39 0.10
N ASP A 73 26.59 -19.80 -1.10
CA ASP A 73 27.44 -20.52 -2.04
C ASP A 73 28.66 -19.64 -2.43
N PRO A 74 29.90 -20.17 -2.36
CA PRO A 74 31.10 -19.46 -2.82
C PRO A 74 31.00 -18.89 -4.24
N ILE A 75 30.15 -19.45 -5.10
CA ILE A 75 29.86 -18.91 -6.44
C ILE A 75 29.25 -17.51 -6.34
N PHE A 76 28.33 -17.26 -5.39
CA PHE A 76 27.70 -15.95 -5.21
C PHE A 76 28.63 -14.90 -4.58
N ASN A 77 29.61 -15.36 -3.78
CA ASN A 77 30.63 -14.50 -3.18
C ASN A 77 31.66 -13.97 -4.20
N ASN A 78 31.73 -14.58 -5.39
CA ASN A 78 32.64 -14.18 -6.46
C ASN A 78 31.95 -13.39 -7.59
N LEU A 79 30.68 -12.99 -7.43
CA LEU A 79 30.04 -12.11 -8.40
C LEU A 79 30.70 -10.73 -8.35
N ASN A 80 31.52 -10.46 -9.36
CA ASN A 80 32.05 -9.15 -9.60
C ASN A 80 31.00 -8.29 -10.32
N ASP A 81 30.77 -7.07 -9.83
CA ASP A 81 29.94 -6.10 -10.53
C ASP A 81 30.70 -5.58 -11.76
N PHE A 82 30.12 -5.77 -12.94
CA PHE A 82 30.64 -5.28 -14.22
C PHE A 82 29.91 -4.02 -14.70
N SER A 83 29.15 -3.37 -13.82
CA SER A 83 28.48 -2.12 -14.13
C SER A 83 29.49 -1.04 -14.52
N VAL A 84 29.24 -0.39 -15.65
CA VAL A 84 30.01 0.77 -16.09
C VAL A 84 29.35 2.01 -15.48
N PRO A 85 30.11 2.95 -14.90
CA PRO A 85 29.55 4.21 -14.43
C PRO A 85 28.83 4.91 -15.59
N ILE A 86 27.56 5.28 -15.37
CA ILE A 86 26.81 6.04 -16.36
C ILE A 86 27.41 7.45 -16.42
N VAL A 87 28.01 7.79 -17.56
CA VAL A 87 28.47 9.14 -17.82
C VAL A 87 27.26 10.07 -17.93
N PRO A 88 27.28 11.25 -17.29
CA PRO A 88 26.23 12.25 -17.48
C PRO A 88 26.11 12.58 -18.97
N GLN A 89 24.92 12.38 -19.53
CA GLN A 89 24.59 12.83 -20.87
C GLN A 89 24.07 14.26 -20.80
N GLU A 90 24.30 15.04 -21.85
CA GLU A 90 23.70 16.37 -21.96
C GLU A 90 22.17 16.23 -21.96
N ILE A 91 21.51 17.10 -21.20
CA ILE A 91 20.05 17.17 -21.17
C ILE A 91 19.61 17.61 -22.57
N GLY A 92 18.72 16.83 -23.18
CA GLY A 92 18.15 17.18 -24.49
C GLY A 92 17.40 18.51 -24.46
N ARG A 93 16.91 18.96 -25.61
CA ARG A 93 16.05 20.16 -25.67
C ARG A 93 14.84 19.99 -24.75
N ASP A 94 14.52 21.01 -23.96
CA ASP A 94 13.33 21.03 -23.10
C ASP A 94 12.05 20.59 -23.82
N ASN A 95 11.94 20.92 -25.10
CA ASN A 95 10.91 20.40 -25.99
C ASN A 95 11.55 19.75 -27.23
N PRO A 96 11.49 18.40 -27.36
CA PRO A 96 12.07 17.69 -28.49
C PRO A 96 11.37 17.99 -29.82
N PHE A 97 10.15 18.56 -29.79
CA PHE A 97 9.35 18.88 -30.97
C PHE A 97 9.33 20.37 -31.32
N SER A 98 9.99 21.23 -30.55
CA SER A 98 10.04 22.65 -30.91
C SER A 98 10.71 22.79 -32.29
N PRO A 99 10.14 23.57 -33.22
CA PRO A 99 10.73 23.73 -34.55
C PRO A 99 12.19 24.17 -34.45
N ILE A 100 13.03 23.67 -35.36
CA ILE A 100 14.40 24.15 -35.47
C ILE A 100 14.32 25.61 -35.92
N SER A 101 15.06 26.50 -35.26
CA SER A 101 15.12 27.92 -35.64
C SER A 101 15.49 28.03 -37.12
N GLY A 102 14.49 28.32 -37.96
CA GLY A 102 14.63 28.36 -39.43
C GLY A 102 13.71 27.41 -40.22
N SER A 103 12.98 26.49 -39.57
CA SER A 103 12.04 25.58 -40.24
C SER A 103 10.58 25.84 -39.82
N VAL A 104 10.16 27.09 -39.84
CA VAL A 104 8.75 27.48 -39.72
C VAL A 104 8.43 28.53 -40.77
N ASN A 105 8.34 28.12 -42.03
CA ASN A 105 7.40 28.78 -42.93
C ASN A 105 6.03 28.14 -42.65
N LEU A 106 5.38 28.62 -41.60
CA LEU A 106 3.93 28.57 -41.54
C LEU A 106 3.45 29.53 -42.63
N GLU A 107 3.25 29.01 -43.84
CA GLU A 107 2.30 29.61 -44.76
C GLU A 107 0.93 29.53 -44.06
N SER A 108 0.67 30.51 -43.19
CA SER A 108 -0.67 30.85 -42.76
C SER A 108 -1.38 31.30 -44.03
N GLY A 109 -2.07 30.34 -44.66
CA GLY A 109 -3.01 30.57 -45.74
C GLY A 109 -3.99 31.65 -45.33
N SER A 110 -3.67 32.87 -45.73
CA SER A 110 -4.58 34.00 -45.81
C SER A 110 -5.64 33.66 -46.86
N LEU A 111 -6.64 32.89 -46.46
CA LEU A 111 -7.95 32.90 -47.13
C LEU A 111 -8.72 34.12 -46.60
N SER A 112 -8.18 35.32 -46.83
CA SER A 112 -8.92 36.58 -46.67
C SER A 112 -9.63 36.84 -47.98
N GLY A 113 -10.94 36.59 -47.99
CA GLY A 113 -11.81 36.87 -49.12
C GLY A 113 -11.77 38.36 -49.46
N ASP A 114 -11.34 38.67 -50.69
CA ASP A 114 -11.59 39.95 -51.34
C ASP A 114 -11.59 39.74 -52.86
N LYS A 115 -12.71 39.26 -53.41
CA LYS A 115 -13.04 39.51 -54.82
C LYS A 115 -13.70 40.88 -54.90
N LYS A 116 -12.87 41.92 -54.94
CA LYS A 116 -13.26 43.25 -55.44
C LYS A 116 -13.23 43.25 -56.97
N ALA A 117 -14.19 43.97 -57.52
CA ALA A 117 -14.47 44.18 -58.93
C ALA A 117 -13.35 44.86 -59.73
N GLN A 118 -13.57 44.93 -61.05
CA GLN A 118 -12.82 45.65 -62.11
C GLN A 118 -11.65 44.81 -62.67
N ASN A 119 -11.60 44.50 -63.96
CA ASN A 119 -11.81 45.33 -65.15
C ASN A 119 -12.31 44.49 -66.33
#